data_AF-A0A830CTB8-F1
#
_entry.id   AF-A0A830CTB8-F1
#
_cell.length_a   1.000
_cell.length_b   1.000
_cell.length_c   1.000
_cell.angle_alpha   90.00
_cell.angle_beta   90.00
_cell.angle_gamma   90.00
#
_symmetry.space_group_name_H-M   'P 1'
#
loop_
_entity.id
_entity.type
_entity.pdbx_description
1 polymer ?
#
loop_
_entity_poly.entity_id
_entity_poly.type
_entity_poly.pdbx_seq_one_letter_code
_entity_poly.pdbx_strand_id
1 'polypeptide(L)'
;MTSSYDRIQPNTWSGAYLCWGTENREAPLRTACPPGTPDGHVSNFEIKAFDGCANPYLGLASIIAAGIDGLRGHPTLPEPIDDNPDNVKDKVQRLPQSLSESVEALDKDTVLRDLLGGKLLVAIKGVRKLSMSKVCGFSLAYDVFLPISPRLILSISPVTLSRR
;
A
#
# COMPACT_ATOMS: atom_id res chain seq x y z
N MET A 1 -8.06 -15.57 9.68
CA MET A 1 -8.27 -15.52 8.21
C MET A 1 -7.50 -14.33 7.68
N THR A 2 -6.66 -14.56 6.67
CA THR A 2 -5.75 -13.60 6.02
C THR A 2 -6.45 -12.97 4.80
N SER A 3 -7.74 -12.64 4.95
CA SER A 3 -8.68 -12.34 3.85
C SER A 3 -8.24 -11.20 2.94
N SER A 4 -7.41 -10.28 3.43
CA SER A 4 -6.87 -9.15 2.66
C SER A 4 -5.95 -9.57 1.53
N TYR A 5 -5.12 -10.59 1.75
CA TYR A 5 -4.12 -11.03 0.80
C TYR A 5 -4.72 -11.96 -0.26
N ASP A 6 -5.81 -12.66 0.09
CA ASP A 6 -6.62 -13.39 -0.88
C ASP A 6 -7.33 -12.43 -1.86
N ARG A 7 -7.65 -11.20 -1.41
CA ARG A 7 -8.23 -10.16 -2.26
C ARG A 7 -7.21 -9.56 -3.23
N ILE A 8 -5.97 -9.37 -2.80
CA ILE A 8 -4.93 -8.64 -3.54
C ILE A 8 -4.18 -9.58 -4.48
N GLN A 9 -4.85 -9.84 -5.61
CA GLN A 9 -4.37 -10.71 -6.68
C GLN A 9 -4.37 -9.96 -8.02
N PRO A 10 -3.49 -10.33 -8.96
CA PRO A 10 -3.53 -9.77 -10.31
C PRO A 10 -4.88 -10.04 -10.97
N ASN A 11 -5.31 -9.15 -11.86
CA ASN A 11 -6.51 -9.33 -12.69
C ASN A 11 -7.82 -9.40 -11.87
N THR A 12 -7.85 -8.79 -10.67
CA THR A 12 -9.04 -8.67 -9.83
C THR A 12 -9.42 -7.22 -9.52
N TRP A 13 -8.80 -6.24 -10.19
CA TRP A 13 -8.94 -4.80 -9.89
C TRP A 13 -8.66 -4.46 -8.42
N SER A 14 -7.78 -5.23 -7.77
CA SER A 14 -7.47 -5.06 -6.35
C SER A 14 -6.22 -4.21 -6.09
N GLY A 15 -5.39 -3.97 -7.11
CA GLY A 15 -4.14 -3.22 -6.98
C GLY A 15 -2.99 -4.07 -6.49
N ALA A 16 -2.62 -5.15 -7.20
CA ALA A 16 -1.65 -6.14 -6.71
C ALA A 16 -0.16 -5.76 -6.88
N TYR A 17 0.13 -4.64 -7.55
CA TYR A 17 1.47 -4.23 -7.98
C TYR A 17 1.82 -2.84 -7.48
N LEU A 18 3.06 -2.61 -7.06
CA LEU A 18 3.60 -1.30 -6.73
C LEU A 18 3.75 -0.45 -7.99
N CYS A 19 2.71 0.33 -8.30
CA CYS A 19 2.66 1.27 -9.41
C CYS A 19 1.54 2.28 -9.20
N TRP A 20 1.47 3.28 -10.06
CA TRP A 20 0.32 4.16 -10.19
C TRP A 20 -0.07 4.26 -11.68
N GLY A 21 -1.29 4.71 -11.96
CA GLY A 21 -1.74 4.89 -13.34
C GLY A 21 -2.88 5.88 -13.49
N THR A 22 -3.08 6.35 -14.72
CA THR A 22 -4.18 7.26 -15.05
C THR A 22 -5.41 6.46 -15.41
N GLU A 23 -6.51 6.59 -14.67
CA GLU A 23 -7.72 5.76 -14.81
C GLU A 23 -7.52 4.24 -14.71
N ASN A 24 -6.30 3.77 -14.45
CA ASN A 24 -5.96 2.36 -14.45
C ASN A 24 -6.58 1.65 -13.24
N ARG A 25 -7.57 0.79 -13.50
CA ARG A 25 -8.29 0.05 -12.45
C ARG A 25 -7.49 -1.08 -11.82
N GLU A 26 -6.38 -1.51 -12.42
CA GLU A 26 -5.48 -2.52 -11.86
C GLU A 26 -4.34 -1.91 -11.03
N ALA A 27 -4.07 -0.61 -11.15
CA ALA A 27 -3.09 0.07 -10.31
C ALA A 27 -3.63 0.27 -8.87
N PRO A 28 -2.81 0.12 -7.82
CA PRO A 28 -3.24 0.35 -6.44
C PRO A 28 -3.45 1.83 -6.12
N LEU A 29 -2.77 2.74 -6.82
CA LEU A 29 -2.98 4.17 -6.78
C LEU A 29 -3.37 4.62 -8.20
N ARG A 30 -4.51 5.28 -8.35
CA ARG A 30 -4.91 5.81 -9.65
C ARG A 30 -5.47 7.20 -9.54
N THR A 31 -5.30 8.00 -10.59
CA THR A 31 -6.18 9.14 -10.79
C THR A 31 -7.53 8.63 -11.28
N ALA A 32 -8.60 9.25 -10.80
CA ALA A 32 -9.92 9.11 -11.36
C ALA A 32 -10.51 10.50 -11.59
N CYS A 33 -11.17 10.64 -12.73
CA CYS A 33 -11.74 11.86 -13.26
C CYS A 33 -13.15 11.51 -13.73
N PRO A 34 -14.20 11.94 -13.00
CA PRO A 34 -15.57 11.71 -13.42
C PRO A 34 -15.85 12.48 -14.73
N PRO A 35 -16.84 12.02 -15.52
CA PRO A 35 -17.26 12.72 -16.73
C PRO A 35 -17.56 14.19 -16.45
N GLY A 36 -17.03 15.08 -17.29
CA GLY A 36 -17.18 16.54 -17.13
C GLY A 36 -16.01 17.22 -16.41
N THR A 37 -15.01 16.48 -15.94
CA THR A 37 -13.73 17.06 -15.49
C THR A 37 -12.95 17.58 -16.70
N PRO A 38 -12.44 18.84 -16.70
CA PRO A 38 -11.69 19.35 -17.84
C PRO A 38 -10.43 18.53 -18.13
N ASP A 39 -10.05 18.44 -19.40
CA ASP A 39 -8.87 17.69 -19.83
C ASP A 39 -7.61 18.16 -19.09
N GLY A 40 -6.81 17.20 -18.63
CA GLY A 40 -5.59 17.46 -17.85
C GLY A 40 -5.81 17.77 -16.36
N HIS A 41 -7.06 17.85 -15.89
CA HIS A 41 -7.35 17.97 -14.46
C HIS A 41 -7.56 16.60 -13.82
N VAL A 42 -6.98 16.44 -12.63
CA VAL A 42 -7.21 15.30 -11.74
C VAL A 42 -8.15 15.74 -10.62
N SER A 43 -9.34 15.16 -10.55
CA SER A 43 -10.30 15.46 -9.48
C SER A 43 -10.02 14.66 -8.22
N ASN A 44 -9.66 13.39 -8.36
CA ASN A 44 -9.44 12.50 -7.23
C ASN A 44 -8.32 11.50 -7.47
N PHE A 45 -7.63 11.17 -6.39
CA PHE A 45 -6.75 10.00 -6.31
C PHE A 45 -7.48 8.91 -5.53
N GLU A 46 -7.43 7.69 -6.04
CA GLU A 46 -8.00 6.51 -5.39
C GLU A 46 -6.90 5.56 -4.98
N ILE A 47 -6.94 5.10 -3.73
CA ILE A 47 -6.03 4.07 -3.22
C ILE A 47 -6.82 2.79 -2.94
N LYS A 48 -6.50 1.73 -3.68
CA LYS A 48 -7.27 0.47 -3.73
C LYS A 48 -6.69 -0.65 -2.87
N ALA A 49 -5.46 -0.51 -2.39
CA ALA A 49 -4.80 -1.55 -1.59
C ALA A 49 -5.33 -1.67 -0.14
N PHE A 50 -6.28 -0.81 0.25
CA PHE A 50 -6.98 -0.89 1.54
C PHE A 50 -8.25 -1.73 1.39
N ASP A 51 -8.66 -2.42 2.44
CA ASP A 51 -9.91 -3.16 2.48
C ASP A 51 -10.71 -2.84 3.74
N GLY A 52 -11.91 -3.40 3.84
CA GLY A 52 -12.82 -3.20 4.97
C GLY A 52 -12.35 -3.83 6.27
N CYS A 53 -11.28 -4.63 6.24
CA CYS A 53 -10.69 -5.10 7.48
C CYS A 53 -9.93 -3.94 8.14
N ALA A 54 -9.12 -3.18 7.39
CA ALA A 54 -8.24 -2.11 7.90
C ALA A 54 -8.91 -1.10 8.86
N ASN A 55 -8.21 -0.73 9.95
CA ASN A 55 -8.62 0.39 10.80
C ASN A 55 -8.50 1.69 10.00
N PRO A 56 -9.60 2.40 9.75
CA PRO A 56 -9.61 3.54 8.85
C PRO A 56 -8.76 4.70 9.38
N TYR A 57 -8.67 4.88 10.70
CA TYR A 57 -7.85 5.93 11.30
C TYR A 57 -6.37 5.70 11.06
N LEU A 58 -5.94 4.47 11.28
CA LEU A 58 -4.53 4.11 11.14
C LEU A 58 -4.14 4.00 9.65
N GLY A 59 -5.09 3.60 8.79
CA GLY A 59 -4.91 3.65 7.34
C GLY A 59 -4.74 5.08 6.82
N LEU A 60 -5.65 5.98 7.20
CA LEU A 60 -5.57 7.40 6.84
C LEU A 60 -4.31 8.06 7.39
N ALA A 61 -3.95 7.80 8.64
CA ALA A 61 -2.71 8.31 9.23
C ALA A 61 -1.48 7.88 8.44
N SER A 62 -1.46 6.63 7.96
CA SER A 62 -0.35 6.10 7.16
C SER A 62 -0.28 6.75 5.78
N ILE A 63 -1.43 7.04 5.14
CA ILE A 63 -1.50 7.78 3.86
C ILE A 63 -0.96 9.21 4.04
N ILE A 64 -1.42 9.91 5.08
CA ILE A 64 -0.96 11.28 5.39
C ILE A 64 0.54 11.29 5.67
N ALA A 65 1.05 10.33 6.46
CA ALA A 65 2.46 10.24 6.78
C ALA A 65 3.32 10.06 5.51
N ALA A 66 2.91 9.16 4.61
CA ALA A 66 3.61 8.95 3.35
C ALA A 66 3.51 10.16 2.40
N GLY A 67 2.38 10.87 2.40
CA GLY A 67 2.23 12.13 1.65
C GLY A 67 3.15 13.24 2.17
N ILE A 68 3.28 13.38 3.50
CA ILE A 68 4.22 14.33 4.12
C ILE A 68 5.67 13.99 3.74
N ASP A 69 6.02 12.71 3.76
CA ASP A 69 7.35 12.25 3.35
C ASP A 69 7.65 12.58 1.89
N GLY A 70 6.69 12.31 0.98
CA GLY A 70 6.79 12.69 -0.43
C GLY A 70 6.96 14.21 -0.62
N LEU A 71 6.19 15.03 0.09
CA LEU A 71 6.34 16.48 0.02
C LEU A 71 7.69 16.98 0.53
N ARG A 72 8.28 16.32 1.54
CA ARG A 72 9.59 16.70 2.09
C ARG A 72 10.75 16.23 1.22
N GLY A 73 10.63 15.04 0.65
CA GLY A 73 11.68 14.43 -0.17
C GLY A 73 11.70 14.93 -1.62
N HIS A 74 10.59 15.51 -2.09
CA HIS A 74 10.37 15.89 -3.49
C HIS A 74 10.79 14.80 -4.49
N PRO A 75 10.36 13.52 -4.29
CA PRO A 75 10.72 12.46 -5.20
C PRO A 75 10.08 12.72 -6.56
N THR A 76 10.81 12.40 -7.63
CA THR A 76 10.25 12.39 -8.98
C THR A 76 9.25 11.25 -9.07
N LEU A 77 8.00 11.57 -9.38
CA LEU A 77 6.98 10.58 -9.67
C LEU A 77 7.37 9.86 -10.99
N PRO A 78 7.37 8.52 -11.03
CA PRO A 78 7.72 7.80 -12.24
C PRO A 78 6.55 7.83 -13.22
N GLU A 79 6.81 7.42 -14.45
CA GLU A 79 5.77 7.35 -15.47
C GLU A 79 4.57 6.48 -15.02
N PRO A 80 3.33 6.91 -15.31
CA PRO A 80 2.16 6.13 -15.01
C PRO A 80 2.15 4.83 -15.84
N ILE A 81 1.55 3.80 -15.26
CA ILE A 81 1.26 2.55 -15.97
C ILE A 81 -0.14 2.64 -16.56
N ASP A 82 -0.22 2.73 -17.89
CA ASP A 82 -1.49 2.80 -18.63
C ASP A 82 -2.01 1.40 -19.06
N ASP A 83 -1.14 0.38 -19.04
CA ASP A 83 -1.49 -1.01 -19.33
C ASP A 83 -1.86 -1.77 -18.04
N ASN A 84 -2.31 -3.01 -18.14
CA ASN A 84 -2.39 -3.90 -17.01
C ASN A 84 -0.97 -4.14 -16.43
N PRO A 85 -0.71 -3.84 -15.13
CA PRO A 85 0.59 -4.06 -14.50
C PRO A 85 1.09 -5.52 -14.61
N ASP A 86 0.19 -6.50 -14.74
CA ASP A 86 0.52 -7.91 -14.95
C ASP A 86 1.25 -8.17 -16.28
N ASN A 87 0.95 -7.38 -17.32
CA ASN A 87 1.62 -7.45 -18.62
C ASN A 87 3.05 -6.88 -18.58
N VAL A 88 3.35 -6.04 -17.60
CA VAL A 88 4.63 -5.33 -17.46
C VAL A 88 5.34 -5.66 -16.15
N LYS A 89 5.15 -6.90 -15.64
CA LYS A 89 5.72 -7.39 -14.38
C LYS A 89 7.24 -7.25 -14.23
N ASP A 90 7.98 -7.08 -15.32
CA ASP A 90 9.42 -6.82 -15.28
C ASP A 90 9.76 -5.36 -14.89
N LYS A 91 8.77 -4.46 -14.97
CA LYS A 91 8.87 -3.02 -14.63
C LYS A 91 8.24 -2.67 -13.28
N VAL A 92 7.40 -3.55 -12.73
CA VAL A 92 6.63 -3.31 -11.49
C VAL A 92 6.83 -4.44 -10.49
N GLN A 93 6.82 -4.13 -9.20
CA GLN A 93 6.96 -5.12 -8.14
C GLN A 93 5.59 -5.51 -7.58
N ARG A 94 5.46 -6.70 -6.99
CA ARG A 94 4.24 -7.08 -6.25
C ARG A 94 4.17 -6.34 -4.91
N LEU A 95 2.95 -5.98 -4.49
CA LEU A 95 2.68 -5.64 -3.10
C LEU A 95 2.91 -6.87 -2.20
N PRO A 96 3.07 -6.70 -0.87
CA PRO A 96 3.26 -7.82 0.04
C PRO A 96 2.15 -8.85 -0.12
N GLN A 97 2.53 -10.11 -0.30
CA GLN A 97 1.62 -11.22 -0.58
C GLN A 97 1.18 -11.93 0.70
N SER A 98 1.74 -11.55 1.84
CA SER A 98 1.40 -12.11 3.14
C SER A 98 1.44 -11.07 4.26
N LEU A 99 0.75 -11.39 5.36
CA LEU A 99 0.82 -10.60 6.58
C LEU A 99 2.26 -10.54 7.14
N SER A 100 3.03 -11.62 7.00
CA SER A 100 4.44 -11.65 7.41
C SER A 100 5.24 -10.58 6.66
N GLU A 101 5.15 -10.58 5.33
CA GLU A 101 5.86 -9.61 4.49
C GLU A 101 5.46 -8.17 4.80
N SER A 102 4.18 -7.91 5.10
CA SER A 102 3.71 -6.57 5.48
C SER A 102 4.27 -6.12 6.84
N VAL A 103 4.33 -7.04 7.81
CA VAL A 103 4.92 -6.76 9.12
C VAL A 103 6.43 -6.51 8.99
N GLU A 104 7.12 -7.27 8.15
CA GLU A 104 8.55 -7.07 7.86
C GLU A 104 8.81 -5.74 7.13
N ALA A 105 7.96 -5.37 6.18
CA ALA A 105 8.03 -4.07 5.51
C ALA A 105 7.82 -2.92 6.51
N LEU A 106 6.82 -3.03 7.40
CA LEU A 106 6.57 -2.05 8.45
C LEU A 106 7.72 -1.98 9.46
N ASP A 107 8.40 -3.09 9.74
CA ASP A 107 9.55 -3.12 10.66
C ASP A 107 10.73 -2.30 10.13
N LYS A 108 10.92 -2.31 8.81
CA LYS A 108 11.98 -1.56 8.10
C LYS A 108 11.59 -0.11 7.80
N ASP A 109 10.34 0.30 8.07
CA ASP A 109 9.85 1.62 7.70
C ASP A 109 10.20 2.70 8.73
N THR A 110 11.21 3.50 8.40
CA THR A 110 11.64 4.63 9.21
C THR A 110 10.65 5.79 9.21
N VAL A 111 9.93 6.01 8.11
CA VAL A 111 9.03 7.17 7.94
C VAL A 111 7.83 7.02 8.84
N LEU A 112 7.16 5.86 8.78
CA LEU A 112 6.02 5.58 9.66
C LEU A 112 6.44 5.55 11.13
N ARG A 113 7.65 5.05 11.43
CA ARG A 113 8.19 5.06 12.80
C ARG A 113 8.37 6.48 13.33
N ASP A 114 8.91 7.37 12.52
CA ASP A 114 9.26 8.72 12.95
C ASP A 114 8.02 9.62 13.00
N LEU A 115 7.05 9.43 12.07
CA LEU A 115 5.82 10.24 12.01
C LEU A 115 4.69 9.75 12.91
N LEU A 116 4.48 8.43 13.04
CA LEU A 116 3.41 7.85 13.88
C LEU A 116 3.90 7.48 15.29
N GLY A 117 5.21 7.44 15.49
CA GLY A 117 5.85 7.14 16.76
C GLY A 117 6.17 5.65 16.97
N GLY A 118 7.38 5.38 17.47
CA GLY A 118 7.87 4.01 17.64
C GLY A 118 7.00 3.13 18.56
N LYS A 119 6.43 3.68 19.64
CA LYS A 119 5.56 2.91 20.56
C LYS A 119 4.31 2.38 19.86
N LEU A 120 3.69 3.19 19.00
CA LEU A 120 2.50 2.81 18.24
C LEU A 120 2.84 1.70 17.24
N LEU A 121 3.95 1.83 16.50
CA LEU A 121 4.40 0.79 15.58
C LEU A 121 4.73 -0.53 16.29
N VAL A 122 5.35 -0.49 17.47
CA VAL A 122 5.61 -1.69 18.28
C VAL A 122 4.29 -2.37 18.65
N ALA A 123 3.29 -1.62 19.13
CA ALA A 123 1.98 -2.16 19.48
C ALA A 123 1.27 -2.78 18.27
N ILE A 124 1.24 -2.08 17.13
CA ILE A 124 0.65 -2.58 15.88
C ILE A 124 1.32 -3.90 15.45
N LYS A 125 2.66 -3.93 15.39
CA LYS A 125 3.41 -5.14 15.02
C LYS A 125 3.14 -6.29 16.00
N GLY A 126 3.09 -6.01 17.29
CA GLY A 126 2.78 -6.99 18.33
C GLY A 126 1.43 -7.66 18.10
N VAL A 127 0.37 -6.88 17.88
CA VAL A 127 -0.96 -7.39 17.58
C VAL A 127 -0.97 -8.24 16.31
N ARG A 128 -0.31 -7.78 15.23
CA ARG A 128 -0.26 -8.53 13.96
C ARG A 128 0.47 -9.86 14.07
N LYS A 129 1.61 -9.89 14.77
CA LYS A 129 2.36 -11.13 15.02
C LYS A 129 1.55 -12.12 15.85
N LEU A 130 0.77 -11.64 16.83
CA LEU A 130 -0.16 -12.48 17.59
C LEU A 130 -1.31 -13.01 16.72
N SER A 131 -1.86 -12.21 15.80
CA SER A 131 -2.86 -12.70 14.85
C SER A 131 -2.28 -13.81 13.96
N MET A 132 -1.02 -13.70 13.53
CA MET A 132 -0.33 -14.76 12.77
C MET A 132 -0.16 -16.05 13.58
N SER A 133 0.27 -15.95 14.85
CA SER A 133 0.45 -17.13 15.70
C SER A 133 -0.88 -17.80 16.07
N LYS A 134 -1.95 -17.01 16.27
CA LYS A 134 -3.31 -17.52 16.54
C LYS A 134 -3.93 -18.23 15.33
N VAL A 135 -3.62 -17.81 14.10
CA VAL A 135 -4.05 -18.52 12.87
C VAL A 135 -3.43 -19.92 12.80
N CYS A 136 -2.26 -20.14 13.40
CA CYS A 136 -1.66 -21.47 13.54
C CYS A 136 -2.30 -22.29 14.69
N GLY A 137 -3.14 -21.67 15.54
CA GLY A 137 -3.56 -22.20 16.83
C GLY A 137 -5.06 -22.50 17.01
N PHE A 138 -5.99 -21.55 16.75
CA PHE A 138 -7.46 -21.77 16.75
C PHE A 138 -8.21 -20.43 16.50
N SER A 139 -9.42 -20.54 15.94
CA SER A 139 -10.34 -19.44 15.55
C SER A 139 -10.84 -18.59 16.74
N LEU A 140 -10.71 -17.26 16.67
CA LEU A 140 -11.63 -16.36 17.38
C LEU A 140 -11.77 -15.00 16.69
N ALA A 141 -13.01 -14.52 16.76
CA ALA A 141 -13.53 -13.28 16.22
C ALA A 141 -12.97 -12.05 16.94
N TYR A 142 -12.99 -10.93 16.22
CA TYR A 142 -12.64 -9.57 16.63
C TYR A 142 -11.13 -9.28 16.74
N ASP A 143 -10.59 -8.55 15.76
CA ASP A 143 -9.34 -7.81 15.93
C ASP A 143 -9.26 -6.59 15.02
N VAL A 144 -8.86 -5.47 15.63
CA VAL A 144 -8.59 -4.16 15.01
C VAL A 144 -7.51 -4.34 13.95
N PHE A 145 -7.79 -3.97 12.71
CA PHE A 145 -6.97 -4.31 11.54
C PHE A 145 -6.12 -3.12 11.05
N LEU A 146 -5.16 -3.30 10.16
CA LEU A 146 -4.42 -2.19 9.53
C LEU A 146 -3.92 -2.67 8.16
N PRO A 147 -3.76 -1.74 7.21
CA PRO A 147 -3.53 -2.00 5.81
C PRO A 147 -2.06 -2.26 5.51
N ILE A 148 -1.85 -2.73 4.29
CA ILE A 148 -0.56 -2.80 3.61
C ILE A 148 0.16 -1.46 3.73
N SER A 149 1.46 -1.48 4.03
CA SER A 149 2.26 -0.27 4.19
C SER A 149 2.10 0.65 2.96
N PRO A 150 1.62 1.90 3.11
CA PRO A 150 1.49 2.83 1.98
C PRO A 150 2.84 3.25 1.42
N ARG A 151 3.96 3.00 2.11
CA ARG A 151 5.29 3.17 1.52
C ARG A 151 5.54 2.17 0.38
N LEU A 152 4.96 0.98 0.42
CA LEU A 152 4.98 0.07 -0.73
C LEU A 152 4.05 0.48 -1.87
N ILE A 153 3.24 1.53 -1.70
CA ILE A 153 2.37 2.10 -2.75
C ILE A 153 2.95 3.43 -3.26
N LEU A 154 3.66 4.17 -2.39
CA LEU A 154 4.17 5.51 -2.66
C LEU A 154 5.70 5.58 -2.83
N SER A 155 6.44 4.50 -2.52
CA SER A 155 7.84 4.33 -2.93
C SER A 155 7.92 3.90 -4.38
N ILE A 156 7.31 4.67 -5.27
CA ILE A 156 7.54 4.58 -6.71
C ILE A 156 8.76 5.47 -6.99
N SER A 157 9.92 5.10 -6.44
CA SER A 157 11.17 5.75 -6.80
C SER A 157 11.78 4.96 -7.95
N PRO A 158 12.27 5.60 -9.03
CA PRO A 158 13.16 4.89 -9.93
C PRO A 158 14.43 4.55 -9.13
N VAL A 159 15.12 3.49 -9.55
CA VAL A 159 16.48 3.14 -9.09
C VAL A 159 16.54 2.30 -7.80
N THR A 160 16.28 1.00 -7.96
CA THR A 160 17.26 0.00 -7.51
C THR A 160 18.13 -0.41 -8.69
N LEU A 161 18.79 0.57 -9.33
CA LEU A 161 19.95 0.31 -10.17
C LEU A 161 21.18 0.78 -9.38
N SER A 162 21.88 -0.20 -8.84
CA SER A 162 23.32 -0.22 -8.57
C SER A 162 23.98 1.08 -8.08
N ARG A 163 24.44 1.05 -6.82
CA ARG A 163 25.75 1.61 -6.49
C ARG A 163 26.81 1.04 -7.46
N ARG A 164 27.16 1.79 -8.50
CA ARG A 164 28.51 1.88 -9.09
C ARG A 164 28.65 3.23 -9.79
#